data_AF-A0A1I3K3M7-F1
#
_entry.id   AF-A0A1I3K3M7-F1
#
_cell.length_a   1.000
_cell.length_b   1.000
_cell.length_c   1.000
_cell.angle_alpha   90.00
_cell.angle_beta   90.00
_cell.angle_gamma   90.00
#
_symmetry.space_group_name_H-M   'P 1'
#
loop_
_entity.id
_entity.type
_entity.pdbx_description
1 polymer ?
#
loop_
_entity_poly.entity_id
_entity_poly.type
_entity_poly.pdbx_seq_one_letter_code
_entity_poly.pdbx_strand_id
1 'polypeptide(L)'
;MEVKSRAPKYTFGFKGAVALVAGAIAGVTLISLMNVVSVFGFNVNFQYEDFYLLISNAALFVGAIFFFDYFICRPSTGKKLNFNFAPTNFMTYVLIFPMMLGMMFIAEFITSQIPITGPFFGKYYDYFSRLMEQMTSNPATLIVLAVFMAPLFEEIVFRGIIMKGLLNKGMRPFYAILISSVTFGLVHGNPWQFVGAVLLGSVLGLVYYKTKSLLLPILLHAFNNLCSSILLFYTKSESFADAAKMSEWLFLGIGIVLFTTFYILFTRKYRVHYQDQ
;
A
#
# COMPACT_ATOMS: atom_id res chain seq x y z
N MET A 1 22.89 -26.74 -14.21
CA MET A 1 23.21 -25.89 -13.04
C MET A 1 21.95 -25.13 -12.67
N GLU A 2 21.29 -25.50 -11.56
CA GLU A 2 20.21 -24.69 -11.01
C GLU A 2 20.74 -23.29 -10.70
N VAL A 3 20.15 -22.26 -11.31
CA VAL A 3 20.37 -20.88 -10.89
C VAL A 3 19.73 -20.74 -9.52
N LYS A 4 20.49 -21.01 -8.45
CA LYS A 4 20.06 -20.77 -7.07
C LYS A 4 19.51 -19.35 -6.99
N SER A 5 18.20 -19.23 -6.76
CA SER A 5 17.52 -17.95 -6.57
C SER A 5 18.34 -17.05 -5.65
N ARG A 6 18.79 -15.89 -6.17
CA ARG A 6 19.63 -14.94 -5.41
C ARG A 6 18.88 -14.33 -4.21
N ALA A 7 17.55 -14.30 -4.23
CA ALA A 7 16.72 -13.68 -3.21
C ALA A 7 16.67 -14.49 -1.89
N PRO A 8 16.63 -13.82 -0.72
CA PRO A 8 16.47 -14.47 0.57
C PRO A 8 15.09 -15.14 0.69
N LYS A 9 15.05 -16.36 1.25
CA LYS A 9 13.83 -17.15 1.51
C LYS A 9 13.43 -17.11 3.00
N TYR A 10 13.19 -15.91 3.54
CA TYR A 10 12.64 -15.77 4.90
C TYR A 10 11.14 -16.11 4.93
N THR A 11 10.64 -16.48 6.11
CA THR A 11 9.20 -16.70 6.36
C THR A 11 8.60 -15.58 7.19
N PHE A 12 7.30 -15.34 7.03
CA PHE A 12 6.56 -14.40 7.87
C PHE A 12 5.68 -15.12 8.90
N GLY A 13 5.67 -14.62 10.13
CA GLY A 13 4.91 -15.14 11.27
C GLY A 13 4.96 -14.15 12.43
N PHE A 14 4.56 -14.58 13.63
CA PHE A 14 4.44 -13.69 14.80
C PHE A 14 5.72 -12.88 15.10
N LYS A 15 6.89 -13.53 15.13
CA LYS A 15 8.19 -12.84 15.33
C LYS A 15 8.45 -11.77 14.26
N GLY A 16 8.04 -12.02 13.02
CA GLY A 16 8.14 -11.07 11.92
C GLY A 16 7.23 -9.86 12.12
N ALA A 17 6.00 -10.07 12.56
CA ALA A 17 5.06 -8.99 12.88
C ALA A 17 5.58 -8.13 14.04
N VAL A 18 6.06 -8.75 15.12
CA VAL A 18 6.68 -8.05 16.25
C VAL A 18 7.88 -7.22 15.81
N ALA A 19 8.76 -7.77 14.96
CA ALA A 19 9.91 -7.04 14.45
C ALA A 19 9.51 -5.80 13.64
N LEU A 20 8.49 -5.90 12.77
CA LEU A 20 7.98 -4.76 12.00
C LEU A 20 7.43 -3.67 12.92
N VAL A 21 6.56 -4.04 13.88
CA VAL A 21 5.93 -3.07 14.80
C VAL A 21 6.97 -2.43 15.72
N ALA A 22 7.87 -3.22 16.30
CA ALA A 22 8.94 -2.71 17.15
C ALA A 22 9.87 -1.76 16.38
N GLY A 23 10.20 -2.09 15.14
CA GLY A 23 11.01 -1.23 14.28
C GLY A 23 10.30 0.07 13.91
N ALA A 24 9.00 0.01 13.62
CA ALA A 24 8.19 1.20 13.35
C ALA A 24 8.17 2.16 14.54
N ILE A 25 7.91 1.63 15.73
CA ILE A 25 7.90 2.41 16.98
C ILE A 25 9.29 3.00 17.23
N ALA A 26 10.36 2.19 17.14
CA ALA A 26 11.72 2.66 17.35
C ALA A 26 12.11 3.78 16.37
N GLY A 27 11.71 3.66 15.10
CA GLY A 27 11.95 4.68 14.07
C GLY A 27 11.28 6.01 14.40
N VAL A 28 9.99 6.00 14.71
CA VAL A 28 9.26 7.24 15.09
C VAL A 28 9.81 7.81 16.39
N THR A 29 10.04 6.98 17.41
CA THR A 29 10.59 7.42 18.69
C THR A 29 11.94 8.13 18.51
N LEU A 30 12.80 7.65 17.61
CA LEU A 30 14.07 8.32 17.32
C LEU A 30 13.84 9.76 16.82
N ILE A 31 12.93 9.95 15.86
CA ILE A 31 12.62 11.28 15.30
C ILE A 31 11.94 12.18 16.34
N SER A 32 11.05 11.63 17.16
CA SER A 32 10.43 12.37 18.26
C SER A 32 11.45 12.80 19.32
N LEU A 33 12.40 11.95 19.71
CA LEU A 33 13.47 12.31 20.64
C LEU A 33 14.38 13.40 20.07
N MET A 34 14.69 13.35 18.77
CA MET A 34 15.44 14.41 18.10
C MET A 34 14.68 15.75 18.15
N ASN A 35 13.36 15.74 17.95
CA ASN A 35 12.54 16.95 18.11
C ASN A 35 12.54 17.47 19.55
N VAL A 36 12.44 16.59 20.54
CA VAL A 36 12.51 16.97 21.96
C VAL A 36 13.85 17.66 22.27
N VAL A 37 14.96 17.07 21.84
CA VAL A 37 16.29 17.69 21.99
C VAL A 37 16.35 19.05 21.29
N SER A 38 15.74 19.18 20.11
CA SER A 38 15.66 20.47 19.39
C SER A 38 14.91 21.54 20.19
N VAL A 39 13.76 21.18 20.78
CA VAL A 39 12.95 22.11 21.57
C VAL A 39 13.72 22.59 22.80
N PHE A 40 14.35 21.69 23.55
CA PHE A 40 15.06 22.07 24.78
C PHE A 40 16.44 22.68 24.54
N GLY A 41 17.16 22.25 23.50
CA GLY A 41 18.52 22.69 23.21
C GLY A 41 18.59 23.95 22.35
N PHE A 42 17.63 24.13 21.44
CA PHE A 42 17.65 25.20 20.43
C PHE A 42 16.37 26.05 20.41
N ASN A 43 15.35 25.72 21.22
CA ASN A 43 14.04 26.38 21.21
C ASN A 43 13.35 26.35 19.84
N VAL A 44 13.62 25.31 19.03
CA VAL A 44 13.02 25.08 17.72
C VAL A 44 12.18 23.82 17.78
N ASN A 45 10.90 23.92 17.38
CA ASN A 45 9.98 22.80 17.37
C ASN A 45 9.64 22.40 15.94
N PHE A 46 10.30 21.36 15.44
CA PHE A 46 10.12 20.87 14.08
C PHE A 46 8.78 20.16 13.87
N GLN A 47 8.04 19.80 14.93
CA GLN A 47 6.79 19.04 14.79
C GLN A 47 5.71 19.76 13.97
N TYR A 48 5.83 21.09 13.82
CA TYR A 48 4.91 21.90 13.04
C TYR A 48 5.39 22.14 11.60
N GLU A 49 6.56 21.63 11.23
CA GLU A 49 7.13 21.77 9.90
C GLU A 49 6.73 20.59 9.01
N ASP A 50 6.36 20.86 7.76
CA ASP A 50 5.95 19.83 6.80
C ASP A 50 7.00 18.70 6.63
N PHE A 51 8.28 19.06 6.65
CA PHE A 51 9.35 18.07 6.48
C PHE A 51 9.43 17.08 7.65
N TYR A 52 8.98 17.46 8.85
CA TYR A 52 8.95 16.57 10.01
C TYR A 52 8.00 15.41 9.80
N LEU A 53 6.84 15.65 9.16
CA LEU A 53 5.91 14.60 8.76
C LEU A 53 6.57 13.61 7.81
N LEU A 54 7.28 14.11 6.79
CA LEU A 54 7.98 13.28 5.81
C LEU A 54 9.05 12.41 6.47
N ILE A 55 9.91 13.01 7.31
CA ILE A 55 10.99 12.29 7.99
C ILE A 55 10.43 11.28 9.00
N SER A 56 9.38 11.64 9.76
CA SER A 56 8.73 10.73 10.72
C SER A 56 8.12 9.52 10.01
N ASN A 57 7.44 9.73 8.87
CA ASN A 57 6.89 8.66 8.06
C ASN A 57 8.00 7.76 7.46
N ALA A 58 9.07 8.35 6.94
CA ALA A 58 10.23 7.58 6.47
C ALA A 58 10.84 6.73 7.58
N ALA A 59 11.04 7.32 8.77
CA ALA A 59 11.62 6.64 9.91
C ALA A 59 10.76 5.46 10.41
N LEU A 60 9.42 5.63 10.40
CA LEU A 60 8.48 4.54 10.69
C LEU A 60 8.73 3.33 9.79
N PHE A 61 8.74 3.53 8.48
CA PHE A 61 8.86 2.41 7.54
C PHE A 61 10.29 1.86 7.46
N VAL A 62 11.30 2.72 7.43
CA VAL A 62 12.71 2.31 7.41
C VAL A 62 13.06 1.55 8.69
N GLY A 63 12.58 2.01 9.85
CA GLY A 63 12.74 1.31 11.12
C GLY A 63 12.11 -0.08 11.09
N ALA A 64 10.87 -0.20 10.61
CA ALA A 64 10.19 -1.50 10.45
C ALA A 64 10.97 -2.45 9.53
N ILE A 65 11.37 -1.98 8.35
CA ILE A 65 12.11 -2.76 7.35
C ILE A 65 13.48 -3.19 7.91
N PHE A 66 14.18 -2.28 8.59
CA PHE A 66 15.48 -2.55 9.20
C PHE A 66 15.38 -3.61 10.29
N PHE A 67 14.42 -3.50 11.21
CA PHE A 67 14.24 -4.49 12.28
C PHE A 67 13.89 -5.87 11.71
N PHE A 68 13.01 -5.93 10.71
CA PHE A 68 12.71 -7.20 10.05
C PHE A 68 13.95 -7.78 9.35
N ASP A 69 14.73 -6.96 8.64
CA ASP A 69 15.96 -7.42 7.99
C ASP A 69 16.95 -7.98 9.02
N TYR A 70 17.22 -7.20 10.07
CA TYR A 70 18.25 -7.49 11.06
C TYR A 70 17.90 -8.67 11.97
N PHE A 71 16.67 -8.74 12.48
CA PHE A 71 16.28 -9.77 13.45
C PHE A 71 15.66 -11.01 12.80
N ILE A 72 15.13 -10.92 11.57
CA ILE A 72 14.43 -12.02 10.91
C ILE A 72 15.14 -12.48 9.65
N CYS A 73 15.33 -11.60 8.65
CA CYS A 73 15.85 -11.99 7.34
C CYS A 73 17.31 -12.50 7.41
N ARG A 74 18.22 -11.69 7.95
CA ARG A 74 19.66 -12.03 7.98
C ARG A 74 19.92 -13.27 8.84
N PRO A 75 19.36 -13.42 10.05
CA PRO A 75 19.61 -14.62 10.86
C PRO A 75 19.01 -15.89 10.24
N SER A 76 17.87 -15.80 9.55
CA SER A 76 17.22 -16.98 8.95
C SER A 76 17.78 -17.38 7.59
N THR A 77 18.38 -16.45 6.83
CA THR A 77 18.79 -16.70 5.43
C THR A 77 20.28 -16.48 5.16
N GLY A 78 21.02 -15.87 6.08
CA GLY A 78 22.40 -15.42 5.86
C GLY A 78 22.55 -14.27 4.85
N LYS A 79 21.43 -13.68 4.40
CA LYS A 79 21.40 -12.64 3.35
C LYS A 79 20.57 -11.44 3.80
N LYS A 80 20.92 -10.26 3.28
CA LYS A 80 20.11 -9.04 3.45
C LYS A 80 18.82 -9.14 2.64
N LEU A 81 17.77 -8.46 3.10
CA LEU A 81 16.55 -8.23 2.33
C LEU A 81 16.91 -7.71 0.95
N ASN A 82 16.27 -8.29 -0.05
CA ASN A 82 16.43 -7.90 -1.44
C ASN A 82 15.10 -8.10 -2.18
N PHE A 83 14.71 -7.08 -2.93
CA PHE A 83 13.48 -7.03 -3.69
C PHE A 83 13.78 -6.82 -5.17
N ASN A 84 12.97 -7.45 -6.01
CA ASN A 84 13.10 -7.29 -7.45
C ASN A 84 12.31 -6.05 -7.89
N PHE A 85 13.01 -5.01 -8.35
CA PHE A 85 12.41 -3.81 -8.94
C PHE A 85 12.54 -3.78 -10.46
N ALA A 86 12.85 -4.91 -11.09
CA ALA A 86 13.00 -4.96 -12.54
C ALA A 86 11.68 -4.59 -13.25
N PRO A 87 11.72 -3.78 -14.31
CA PRO A 87 10.57 -3.55 -15.17
C PRO A 87 10.17 -4.85 -15.87
N THR A 88 8.95 -4.88 -16.39
CA THR A 88 8.47 -6.00 -17.22
C THR A 88 8.16 -5.54 -18.64
N ASN A 89 7.68 -6.44 -19.48
CA ASN A 89 7.27 -6.10 -20.84
C ASN A 89 6.16 -5.02 -20.82
N PHE A 90 6.22 -4.05 -21.75
CA PHE A 90 5.26 -2.95 -21.87
C PHE A 90 3.78 -3.41 -21.88
N MET A 91 3.47 -4.53 -22.53
CA MET A 91 2.11 -5.08 -22.55
C MET A 91 1.60 -5.43 -21.15
N THR A 92 2.47 -5.70 -20.19
CA THR A 92 2.04 -5.91 -18.80
C THR A 92 1.45 -4.63 -18.22
N TYR A 93 2.05 -3.47 -18.50
CA TYR A 93 1.54 -2.17 -18.06
C TYR A 93 0.17 -1.86 -18.69
N VAL A 94 0.04 -2.10 -19.99
CA VAL A 94 -1.25 -1.96 -20.72
C VAL A 94 -2.35 -2.83 -20.14
N LEU A 95 -2.01 -3.97 -19.53
CA LEU A 95 -2.98 -4.85 -18.90
C LEU A 95 -3.31 -4.45 -17.46
N ILE A 96 -2.30 -4.09 -16.66
CA ILE A 96 -2.51 -3.91 -15.22
C ILE A 96 -3.10 -2.55 -14.84
N PHE A 97 -2.84 -1.48 -15.61
CA PHE A 97 -3.37 -0.15 -15.30
C PHE A 97 -4.89 -0.06 -15.51
N PRO A 98 -5.45 -0.50 -16.64
CA PRO A 98 -6.91 -0.55 -16.82
C PRO A 98 -7.58 -1.54 -15.86
N MET A 99 -6.91 -2.65 -15.51
CA MET A 99 -7.39 -3.57 -14.47
C MET A 99 -7.48 -2.86 -13.11
N MET A 100 -6.45 -2.09 -12.73
CA MET A 100 -6.45 -1.30 -11.50
C MET A 100 -7.55 -0.24 -11.52
N LEU A 101 -7.67 0.53 -12.61
CA LEU A 101 -8.72 1.53 -12.77
C LEU A 101 -10.13 0.93 -12.65
N GLY A 102 -10.35 -0.26 -13.25
CA GLY A 102 -11.61 -0.98 -13.09
C GLY A 102 -11.89 -1.35 -11.64
N MET A 103 -10.87 -1.79 -10.89
CA MET A 103 -11.01 -2.06 -9.46
C MET A 103 -11.22 -0.78 -8.64
N MET A 104 -10.64 0.35 -9.03
CA MET A 104 -10.87 1.64 -8.36
C MET A 104 -12.34 2.04 -8.43
N PHE A 105 -13.01 1.90 -9.57
CA PHE A 105 -14.44 2.21 -9.69
C PHE A 105 -15.32 1.23 -8.89
N ILE A 106 -14.97 -0.06 -8.86
CA ILE A 106 -15.66 -1.04 -8.02
C ILE A 106 -15.49 -0.69 -6.54
N ALA A 107 -14.26 -0.34 -6.12
CA ALA A 107 -13.94 0.02 -4.75
C ALA A 107 -14.66 1.30 -4.32
N GLU A 108 -14.70 2.33 -5.17
CA GLU A 108 -15.45 3.56 -4.93
C GLU A 108 -16.93 3.25 -4.65
N PHE A 109 -17.58 2.49 -5.53
CA PHE A 109 -18.99 2.14 -5.36
C PHE A 109 -19.25 1.37 -4.06
N ILE A 110 -18.38 0.41 -3.69
CA ILE A 110 -18.56 -0.36 -2.46
C ILE A 110 -18.35 0.54 -1.23
N THR A 111 -17.33 1.41 -1.27
CA THR A 111 -17.05 2.36 -0.19
C THR A 111 -18.16 3.38 -0.01
N SER A 112 -18.81 3.85 -1.09
CA SER A 112 -19.91 4.82 -1.01
C SER A 112 -21.15 4.26 -0.30
N GLN A 113 -21.29 2.93 -0.20
CA GLN A 113 -22.35 2.28 0.57
C GLN A 113 -22.12 2.35 2.09
N ILE A 114 -20.93 2.73 2.55
CA ILE A 114 -20.62 2.87 3.97
C ILE A 114 -21.15 4.22 4.46
N PRO A 115 -22.10 4.27 5.41
CA PRO A 115 -22.70 5.53 5.85
C PRO A 115 -21.64 6.49 6.39
N ILE A 116 -21.67 7.75 5.96
CA ILE A 116 -20.83 8.84 6.52
C ILE A 116 -21.59 9.69 7.56
N THR A 117 -22.84 9.35 7.85
CA THR A 117 -23.70 10.06 8.80
C THR A 117 -24.23 9.11 9.89
N GLY A 118 -24.92 9.66 10.87
CA GLY A 118 -25.56 8.90 11.96
C GLY A 118 -24.74 8.84 13.25
N PRO A 119 -25.30 8.24 14.32
CA PRO A 119 -24.78 8.36 15.68
C PRO A 119 -23.45 7.64 15.90
N PHE A 120 -23.16 6.61 15.10
CA PHE A 120 -21.91 5.85 15.15
C PHE A 120 -20.97 6.27 14.03
N PHE A 121 -21.30 5.97 12.77
CA PHE A 121 -20.42 6.24 11.63
C PHE A 121 -20.20 7.74 11.38
N GLY A 122 -21.22 8.59 11.55
CA GLY A 122 -21.07 10.03 11.37
C GLY A 122 -20.03 10.65 12.30
N LYS A 123 -20.09 10.32 13.60
CA LYS A 123 -19.09 10.79 14.58
C LYS A 123 -17.68 10.33 14.24
N TYR A 124 -17.55 9.10 13.75
CA TYR A 124 -16.25 8.55 13.38
C TYR A 124 -15.71 9.17 12.10
N TYR A 125 -16.58 9.42 11.12
CA TYR A 125 -16.24 10.11 9.87
C TYR A 125 -15.79 11.55 10.13
N ASP A 126 -16.51 12.28 10.99
CA ASP A 126 -16.17 13.65 11.38
C ASP A 126 -14.80 13.72 12.08
N TYR A 127 -14.53 12.77 12.99
CA TYR A 127 -13.24 12.65 13.64
C TYR A 127 -12.11 12.41 12.63
N PHE A 128 -12.29 11.45 11.73
CA PHE A 128 -11.33 11.14 10.68
C PHE A 128 -11.08 12.34 9.75
N SER A 129 -12.14 13.01 9.31
CA SER A 129 -12.06 14.17 8.43
C SER A 129 -11.26 15.32 9.06
N ARG A 130 -11.45 15.58 10.36
CA ARG A 130 -10.67 16.58 11.11
C ARG A 130 -9.20 16.20 11.25
N LEU A 131 -8.89 14.92 11.46
CA LEU A 131 -7.49 14.47 11.49
C LEU A 131 -6.82 14.69 10.15
N MET A 132 -7.48 14.31 9.04
CA MET A 132 -6.95 14.49 7.69
C MET A 132 -6.73 15.97 7.34
N GLU A 133 -7.65 16.85 7.72
CA GLU A 133 -7.51 18.30 7.56
C GLU A 133 -6.30 18.87 8.32
N GLN A 134 -5.92 18.25 9.45
CA GLN A 134 -4.79 18.65 10.28
C GLN A 134 -3.43 18.08 9.84
N MET A 135 -3.39 17.04 8.98
CA MET A 135 -2.13 16.35 8.68
C MET A 135 -1.13 17.21 7.90
N THR A 136 -1.56 17.99 6.92
CA THR A 136 -0.75 19.04 6.29
C THR A 136 -1.63 19.88 5.35
N SER A 137 -1.46 21.19 5.37
CA SER A 137 -2.14 22.10 4.44
C SER A 137 -1.39 22.24 3.10
N ASN A 138 -0.22 21.61 2.96
CA ASN A 138 0.66 21.75 1.80
C ASN A 138 0.41 20.62 0.77
N PRO A 139 -0.17 20.93 -0.41
CA PRO A 139 -0.45 19.93 -1.43
C PRO A 139 0.80 19.19 -1.92
N ALA A 140 1.96 19.86 -1.94
CA ALA A 140 3.21 19.22 -2.36
C ALA A 140 3.65 18.13 -1.37
N THR A 141 3.55 18.41 -0.07
CA THR A 141 3.84 17.43 1.00
C THR A 141 2.91 16.22 0.92
N LEU A 142 1.60 16.46 0.72
CA LEU A 142 0.63 15.38 0.51
C LEU A 142 0.98 14.51 -0.69
N ILE A 143 1.33 15.11 -1.83
CA ILE A 143 1.72 14.37 -3.03
C ILE A 143 2.97 13.53 -2.79
N VAL A 144 4.02 14.11 -2.19
CA VAL A 144 5.25 13.37 -1.88
C VAL A 144 4.95 12.18 -0.97
N LEU A 145 4.16 12.38 0.08
CA LEU A 145 3.82 11.34 1.04
C LEU A 145 2.93 10.26 0.41
N ALA A 146 1.80 10.65 -0.17
CA ALA A 146 0.78 9.73 -0.64
C ALA A 146 1.11 9.06 -1.98
N VAL A 147 1.78 9.75 -2.91
CA VAL A 147 2.03 9.22 -4.27
C VAL A 147 3.39 8.53 -4.38
N PHE A 148 4.38 8.92 -3.58
CA PHE A 148 5.73 8.37 -3.68
C PHE A 148 6.13 7.53 -2.48
N MET A 149 6.09 8.11 -1.27
CA MET A 149 6.60 7.44 -0.07
C MET A 149 5.73 6.27 0.36
N ALA A 150 4.41 6.48 0.51
CA ALA A 150 3.49 5.45 0.94
C ALA A 150 3.50 4.25 -0.03
N PRO A 151 3.35 4.39 -1.35
CA PRO A 151 3.43 3.26 -2.28
C PRO A 151 4.77 2.53 -2.23
N LEU A 152 5.89 3.25 -2.13
CA LEU A 152 7.20 2.61 -2.03
C LEU A 152 7.32 1.76 -0.77
N PHE A 153 7.05 2.34 0.39
CA PHE A 153 7.28 1.67 1.66
C PHE A 153 6.23 0.62 1.99
N GLU A 154 4.96 0.91 1.74
CA GLU A 154 3.87 -0.01 2.02
C GLU A 154 3.99 -1.24 1.12
N GLU A 155 4.30 -1.11 -0.17
CA GLU A 155 4.49 -2.29 -1.02
C GLU A 155 5.70 -3.12 -0.58
N ILE A 156 6.79 -2.50 -0.11
CA ILE A 156 7.92 -3.23 0.49
C ILE A 156 7.46 -4.05 1.70
N VAL A 157 6.67 -3.46 2.61
CA VAL A 157 6.20 -4.15 3.81
C VAL A 157 5.17 -5.22 3.46
N PHE A 158 4.08 -4.88 2.78
CA PHE A 158 2.95 -5.77 2.59
C PHE A 158 3.21 -6.83 1.52
N ARG A 159 3.85 -6.49 0.39
CA ARG A 159 4.10 -7.43 -0.72
C ARG A 159 5.49 -8.03 -0.60
N GLY A 160 6.48 -7.17 -0.40
CA GLY A 160 7.87 -7.56 -0.26
C GLY A 160 8.14 -8.42 0.98
N ILE A 161 7.62 -8.07 2.15
CA ILE A 161 7.92 -8.76 3.42
C ILE A 161 6.81 -9.74 3.81
N ILE A 162 5.60 -9.25 4.07
CA ILE A 162 4.50 -10.04 4.63
C ILE A 162 4.07 -11.12 3.64
N MET A 163 3.58 -10.73 2.46
CA MET A 163 3.07 -11.66 1.46
C MET A 163 4.14 -12.64 0.97
N LYS A 164 5.32 -12.15 0.59
CA LYS A 164 6.43 -13.02 0.17
C LYS A 164 6.84 -14.00 1.27
N GLY A 165 6.89 -13.57 2.53
CA GLY A 165 7.23 -14.44 3.65
C GLY A 165 6.16 -15.49 3.94
N LEU A 166 4.87 -15.19 3.73
CA LEU A 166 3.78 -16.17 3.79
C LEU A 166 3.88 -17.20 2.66
N LEU A 167 4.17 -16.75 1.44
CA LEU A 167 4.40 -17.63 0.28
C LEU A 167 5.60 -18.56 0.50
N ASN A 168 6.72 -18.04 1.01
CA ASN A 168 7.91 -18.83 1.34
C ASN A 168 7.64 -19.86 2.44
N LYS A 169 6.64 -19.64 3.30
CA LYS A 169 6.16 -20.61 4.30
C LYS A 169 5.27 -21.72 3.70
N GLY A 170 5.05 -21.71 2.39
CA GLY A 170 4.20 -22.69 1.69
C GLY A 170 2.71 -22.34 1.70
N MET A 171 2.33 -21.12 2.10
CA MET A 171 0.92 -20.70 2.05
C MET A 171 0.45 -20.60 0.60
N ARG A 172 -0.78 -21.08 0.33
CA ARG A 172 -1.37 -20.98 -1.01
C ARG A 172 -1.48 -19.50 -1.43
N PRO A 173 -1.22 -19.16 -2.71
CA PRO A 173 -1.16 -17.77 -3.17
C PRO A 173 -2.40 -16.94 -2.83
N PHE A 174 -3.58 -17.53 -2.97
CA PHE A 174 -4.85 -16.88 -2.63
C PHE A 174 -4.88 -16.37 -1.18
N TYR A 175 -4.52 -17.22 -0.20
CA TYR A 175 -4.52 -16.82 1.20
C TYR A 175 -3.42 -15.82 1.54
N ALA A 176 -2.25 -15.93 0.91
CA ALA A 176 -1.17 -14.96 1.12
C ALA A 176 -1.55 -13.56 0.59
N ILE A 177 -2.23 -13.48 -0.57
CA ILE A 177 -2.77 -12.24 -1.12
C ILE A 177 -3.85 -11.70 -0.18
N LEU A 178 -4.80 -12.54 0.24
CA LEU A 178 -5.91 -12.11 1.09
C LEU A 178 -5.43 -11.57 2.43
N ILE A 179 -4.55 -12.29 3.13
CA ILE A 179 -4.01 -11.86 4.43
C ILE A 179 -3.24 -10.55 4.26
N SER A 180 -2.35 -10.46 3.26
CA SER A 180 -1.60 -9.23 2.99
C SER A 180 -2.54 -8.04 2.73
N SER A 181 -3.58 -8.23 1.90
CA SER A 181 -4.54 -7.17 1.54
C SER A 181 -5.42 -6.76 2.72
N VAL A 182 -5.87 -7.71 3.55
CA VAL A 182 -6.61 -7.43 4.79
C VAL A 182 -5.74 -6.66 5.77
N THR A 183 -4.49 -7.10 6.01
CA THR A 183 -3.58 -6.35 6.89
C THR A 183 -3.26 -4.96 6.36
N PHE A 184 -3.17 -4.80 5.04
CA PHE A 184 -2.98 -3.51 4.39
C PHE A 184 -4.19 -2.57 4.58
N GLY A 185 -5.41 -3.08 4.47
CA GLY A 185 -6.60 -2.29 4.81
C GLY A 185 -6.67 -1.94 6.29
N LEU A 186 -6.34 -2.87 7.19
CA LEU A 186 -6.46 -2.67 8.64
C LEU A 186 -5.59 -1.51 9.16
N VAL A 187 -4.39 -1.30 8.59
CA VAL A 187 -3.49 -0.23 9.07
C VAL A 187 -4.01 1.18 8.80
N HIS A 188 -4.99 1.35 7.91
CA HIS A 188 -5.64 2.65 7.67
C HIS A 188 -6.57 3.05 8.82
N GLY A 189 -7.01 2.09 9.64
CA GLY A 189 -7.72 2.38 10.88
C GLY A 189 -9.05 3.12 10.68
N ASN A 190 -9.72 2.95 9.53
CA ASN A 190 -11.07 3.45 9.26
C ASN A 190 -11.76 2.61 8.15
N PRO A 191 -13.10 2.52 8.15
CA PRO A 191 -13.83 1.62 7.26
C PRO A 191 -13.83 2.06 5.79
N TRP A 192 -13.83 3.37 5.52
CA TRP A 192 -13.89 3.91 4.17
C TRP A 192 -12.63 3.62 3.36
N GLN A 193 -11.46 3.71 3.99
CA GLN A 193 -10.20 3.30 3.39
C GLN A 193 -9.99 1.78 3.47
N PHE A 194 -10.45 1.12 4.54
CA PHE A 194 -10.27 -0.34 4.70
C PHE A 194 -10.78 -1.12 3.50
N VAL A 195 -12.03 -0.91 3.08
CA VAL A 195 -12.64 -1.72 2.01
C VAL A 195 -11.92 -1.50 0.67
N GLY A 196 -11.68 -0.24 0.31
CA GLY A 196 -10.92 0.10 -0.90
C GLY A 196 -9.50 -0.48 -0.87
N ALA A 197 -8.79 -0.35 0.24
CA ALA A 197 -7.45 -0.88 0.41
C ALA A 197 -7.40 -2.41 0.31
N VAL A 198 -8.40 -3.15 0.81
CA VAL A 198 -8.46 -4.61 0.64
C VAL A 198 -8.65 -5.00 -0.82
N LEU A 199 -9.55 -4.31 -1.53
CA LEU A 199 -9.86 -4.60 -2.93
C LEU A 199 -8.68 -4.29 -3.85
N LEU A 200 -8.17 -3.05 -3.78
CA LEU A 200 -6.99 -2.62 -4.53
C LEU A 200 -5.77 -3.44 -4.13
N GLY A 201 -5.62 -3.69 -2.83
CA GLY A 201 -4.53 -4.48 -2.29
C GLY A 201 -4.48 -5.92 -2.83
N SER A 202 -5.64 -6.50 -3.14
CA SER A 202 -5.75 -7.81 -3.76
C SER A 202 -5.24 -7.79 -5.20
N VAL A 203 -5.50 -6.72 -5.94
CA VAL A 203 -4.94 -6.51 -7.30
C VAL A 203 -3.43 -6.37 -7.24
N LEU A 204 -2.91 -5.53 -6.33
CA LEU A 204 -1.47 -5.35 -6.12
C LEU A 204 -0.78 -6.68 -5.76
N GLY A 205 -1.39 -7.46 -4.86
CA GLY A 205 -0.91 -8.79 -4.49
C GLY A 205 -0.92 -9.77 -5.66
N LEU A 206 -1.98 -9.81 -6.45
CA LEU A 206 -2.07 -10.64 -7.66
C LEU A 206 -0.95 -10.29 -8.66
N VAL A 207 -0.78 -8.99 -8.94
CA VAL A 207 0.25 -8.49 -9.87
C VAL A 207 1.64 -8.86 -9.36
N TYR A 208 1.93 -8.64 -8.07
CA TYR A 208 3.19 -9.05 -7.46
C TYR A 208 3.42 -10.57 -7.58
N TYR A 209 2.40 -11.38 -7.28
CA TYR A 209 2.50 -12.83 -7.32
C TYR A 209 2.83 -13.35 -8.72
N LYS A 210 2.21 -12.79 -9.77
CA LYS A 210 2.39 -13.22 -11.16
C LYS A 210 3.68 -12.69 -11.78
N THR A 211 4.08 -11.46 -11.46
CA THR A 211 5.21 -10.80 -12.12
C THR A 211 6.52 -10.90 -11.36
N LYS A 212 6.46 -11.20 -10.04
CA LYS A 212 7.61 -11.24 -9.12
C LYS A 212 8.41 -9.93 -9.09
N SER A 213 7.82 -8.82 -9.54
CA SER A 213 8.41 -7.49 -9.50
C SER A 213 7.61 -6.60 -8.54
N LEU A 214 8.32 -5.94 -7.64
CA LEU A 214 7.75 -4.98 -6.68
C LEU A 214 7.53 -3.60 -7.33
N LEU A 215 8.21 -3.30 -8.43
CA LEU A 215 8.01 -2.04 -9.15
C LEU A 215 6.57 -1.90 -9.65
N LEU A 216 5.96 -2.98 -10.15
CA LEU A 216 4.62 -2.94 -10.71
C LEU A 216 3.54 -2.57 -9.68
N PRO A 217 3.43 -3.24 -8.51
CA PRO A 217 2.47 -2.82 -7.50
C PRO A 217 2.77 -1.41 -6.94
N ILE A 218 4.05 -1.00 -6.82
CA ILE A 218 4.40 0.37 -6.43
C ILE A 218 3.81 1.39 -7.41
N LEU A 219 3.97 1.16 -8.71
CA LEU A 219 3.44 2.06 -9.74
C LEU A 219 1.92 2.08 -9.77
N LEU A 220 1.25 0.93 -9.59
CA LEU A 220 -0.21 0.87 -9.54
C LEU A 220 -0.77 1.57 -8.30
N HIS A 221 -0.12 1.39 -7.16
CA HIS A 221 -0.51 2.05 -5.92
C HIS A 221 -0.27 3.57 -6.02
N ALA A 222 0.88 4.00 -6.54
CA ALA A 222 1.14 5.41 -6.85
C ALA A 222 0.10 5.98 -7.83
N PHE A 223 -0.28 5.23 -8.86
CA PHE A 223 -1.33 5.63 -9.80
C PHE A 223 -2.68 5.85 -9.12
N ASN A 224 -3.08 4.93 -8.23
CA ASN A 224 -4.30 5.09 -7.43
C ASN A 224 -4.26 6.38 -6.61
N ASN A 225 -3.20 6.57 -5.82
CA ASN A 225 -3.09 7.69 -4.91
C ASN A 225 -2.96 9.02 -5.66
N LEU A 226 -2.30 9.02 -6.84
CA LEU A 226 -2.23 10.18 -7.71
C LEU A 226 -3.62 10.56 -8.23
N CYS A 227 -4.40 9.59 -8.71
CA CYS A 227 -5.76 9.86 -9.18
C CYS A 227 -6.64 10.41 -8.05
N SER A 228 -6.64 9.77 -6.88
CA SER A 228 -7.39 10.24 -5.70
C SER A 228 -6.97 11.65 -5.28
N SER A 229 -5.66 11.93 -5.27
CA SER A 229 -5.13 13.26 -4.93
C SER A 229 -5.56 14.34 -5.93
N ILE A 230 -5.52 14.02 -7.24
CA ILE A 230 -6.00 14.92 -8.29
C ILE A 230 -7.50 15.18 -8.09
N LEU A 231 -8.33 14.15 -7.90
CA LEU A 231 -9.76 14.31 -7.66
C LEU A 231 -10.03 15.20 -6.45
N LEU A 232 -9.34 14.96 -5.34
CA LEU A 232 -9.47 15.74 -4.11
C LEU A 232 -9.14 17.21 -4.34
N PHE A 233 -8.05 17.53 -5.04
CA PHE A 233 -7.66 18.92 -5.28
C PHE A 233 -8.57 19.68 -6.23
N TYR A 234 -9.13 19.02 -7.25
CA TYR A 234 -9.98 19.68 -8.24
C TYR A 234 -11.46 19.70 -7.86
N THR A 235 -11.94 18.70 -7.13
CA THR A 235 -13.37 18.50 -6.88
C THR A 235 -13.75 18.54 -5.40
N LYS A 236 -12.77 18.55 -4.49
CA LYS A 236 -12.95 18.40 -3.04
C LYS A 236 -13.62 17.06 -2.64
N SER A 237 -13.64 16.10 -3.55
CA SER A 237 -14.12 14.73 -3.38
C SER A 237 -13.09 13.78 -3.98
N GLU A 238 -12.99 12.56 -3.46
CA GLU A 238 -12.18 11.49 -4.08
C GLU A 238 -12.99 10.66 -5.10
N SER A 239 -14.24 11.03 -5.37
CA SER A 239 -15.15 10.29 -6.25
C SER A 239 -14.97 10.66 -7.72
N PHE A 240 -14.82 9.64 -8.58
CA PHE A 240 -14.85 9.83 -10.02
C PHE A 240 -16.27 10.14 -10.52
N ALA A 241 -17.29 9.56 -9.89
CA ALA A 241 -18.69 9.83 -10.20
C ALA A 241 -19.06 11.29 -9.97
N ASP A 242 -18.67 11.86 -8.83
CA ASP A 242 -18.86 13.28 -8.51
C ASP A 242 -18.13 14.18 -9.51
N ALA A 243 -16.86 13.87 -9.80
CA ALA A 243 -16.04 14.64 -10.73
C ALA A 243 -16.64 14.68 -12.15
N ALA A 244 -17.17 13.55 -12.62
CA ALA A 244 -17.82 13.43 -13.91
C ALA A 244 -19.30 13.88 -13.91
N LYS A 245 -19.88 14.18 -12.74
CA LYS A 245 -21.32 14.46 -12.54
C LYS A 245 -22.20 13.36 -13.14
N MET A 246 -21.79 12.11 -12.93
CA MET A 246 -22.42 10.91 -13.48
C MET A 246 -22.80 9.95 -12.35
N SER A 247 -23.65 8.97 -12.66
CA SER A 247 -24.08 7.98 -11.67
C SER A 247 -22.95 7.03 -11.25
N GLU A 248 -22.82 6.76 -9.96
CA GLU A 248 -21.91 5.73 -9.42
C GLU A 248 -22.19 4.34 -10.01
N TRP A 249 -23.44 4.04 -10.36
CA TRP A 249 -23.83 2.78 -11.02
C TRP A 249 -23.21 2.63 -12.41
N LEU A 250 -23.05 3.74 -13.14
CA LEU A 250 -22.36 3.74 -14.43
C LEU A 250 -20.87 3.41 -14.24
N PHE A 251 -20.23 4.05 -13.27
CA PHE A 251 -18.82 3.76 -12.93
C PHE A 251 -18.63 2.33 -12.46
N LEU A 252 -19.54 1.78 -11.66
CA LEU A 252 -19.54 0.36 -11.28
C LEU A 252 -19.60 -0.54 -12.53
N GLY A 253 -20.53 -0.26 -13.46
CA GLY A 253 -20.66 -1.02 -14.70
C GLY A 253 -19.39 -1.01 -15.55
N ILE A 254 -18.81 0.18 -15.75
CA ILE A 254 -17.52 0.36 -16.46
C ILE A 254 -16.41 -0.39 -15.71
N GLY A 255 -16.37 -0.26 -14.39
CA GLY A 255 -15.39 -0.89 -13.51
C GLY A 255 -15.39 -2.40 -13.63
N ILE A 256 -16.57 -3.04 -13.59
CA ILE A 256 -16.73 -4.48 -13.75
C ILE A 256 -16.22 -4.95 -15.11
N VAL A 257 -16.58 -4.24 -16.19
CA VAL A 257 -16.15 -4.58 -17.56
C VAL A 257 -14.64 -4.46 -17.70
N LEU A 258 -14.06 -3.33 -17.27
CA LEU A 258 -12.62 -3.10 -17.31
C LEU A 258 -11.87 -4.14 -16.48
N PHE A 259 -12.22 -4.29 -15.19
CA PHE A 259 -11.55 -5.22 -14.30
C PHE A 259 -11.60 -6.64 -14.85
N THR A 260 -12.78 -7.14 -15.21
CA THR A 260 -12.96 -8.53 -15.67
C THR A 260 -12.20 -8.79 -16.96
N THR A 261 -12.31 -7.89 -17.95
CA THR A 261 -11.64 -8.03 -19.24
C THR A 261 -10.12 -8.09 -19.07
N PHE A 262 -9.56 -7.10 -18.37
CA PHE A 262 -8.11 -7.01 -18.21
C PHE A 262 -7.57 -8.04 -17.22
N TYR A 263 -8.33 -8.47 -16.22
CA TYR A 263 -8.00 -9.61 -15.35
C TYR A 263 -7.88 -10.90 -16.16
N ILE A 264 -8.84 -11.20 -17.05
CA ILE A 264 -8.79 -12.41 -17.90
C ILE A 264 -7.58 -12.34 -18.84
N LEU A 265 -7.33 -11.20 -19.47
CA LEU A 265 -6.18 -11.02 -20.36
C LEU A 265 -4.84 -11.16 -19.62
N PHE A 266 -4.72 -10.52 -18.45
CA PHE A 266 -3.53 -10.59 -17.60
C PHE A 266 -3.28 -12.03 -17.11
N THR A 267 -4.30 -12.71 -16.61
CA THR A 267 -4.18 -14.10 -16.14
C THR A 267 -3.91 -15.08 -17.27
N ARG A 268 -4.41 -14.84 -18.49
CA ARG A 268 -4.04 -15.61 -19.69
C ARG A 268 -2.58 -15.44 -20.06
N LYS A 269 -2.07 -14.21 -20.07
CA LYS A 269 -0.65 -13.90 -20.33
C LYS A 269 0.28 -14.57 -19.31
N TYR A 270 -0.11 -14.52 -18.04
CA TYR A 270 0.63 -15.14 -16.93
C TYR A 270 0.00 -16.48 -16.51
N ARG A 271 -0.47 -17.28 -17.49
CA ARG A 271 -0.85 -18.67 -17.24
C ARG A 271 0.37 -19.36 -16.66
N VAL A 272 0.19 -19.91 -15.47
CA VAL A 272 1.22 -20.73 -14.84
C VAL A 272 1.27 -22.01 -15.68
N HIS A 273 2.30 -22.16 -16.52
CA HIS A 273 2.70 -23.50 -16.90
C HIS A 273 3.22 -24.15 -15.62
N TYR A 274 2.46 -25.11 -15.11
CA TYR A 274 2.96 -26.10 -14.16
C TYR A 274 3.97 -26.97 -14.91
N GLN A 275 5.11 -26.39 -15.29
CA GLN A 275 6.30 -27.15 -15.61
C GLN A 275 7.29 -26.87 -14.48
N ASP A 276 7.35 -27.88 -13.62
CA ASP A 276 8.48 -28.28 -12.79
C ASP A 276 8.74 -27.55 -11.45
N GLN A 277 8.47 -28.36 -10.40
CA GLN A 277 9.25 -28.58 -9.17
C GLN A 277 9.13 -27.57 -8.00
#